data_AF-A0A953V1B9-F1
#
_entry.id   AF-A0A953V1B9-F1
#
_cell.length_a   1.000
_cell.length_b   1.000
_cell.length_c   1.000
_cell.angle_alpha   90.00
_cell.angle_beta   90.00
_cell.angle_gamma   90.00
#
_symmetry.space_group_name_H-M   'P 1'
#
loop_
_entity.id
_entity.type
_entity.pdbx_description
1 polymer ?
#
loop_
_entity_poly.entity_id
_entity_poly.type
_entity_poly.pdbx_seq_one_letter_code
_entity_poly.pdbx_strand_id
1 'polypeptide(L)'
;MRKTILAVITFAVLILLPRVVPALKNYVSLDPRDIPLVWDLPVPKPKELETDAVRAQRLQVPKPRNLLDPQRALDHFYDALLQGRPVRVLHYGDSPTTGDLITADARAMFQKQFGDGGAGFVLMAKPWAWYFHRGVDMDSSKWTIDVAGDTQIKDGLHGLGGASFQGSPGAVATFTVKNEQHTAEIAYLEQPDGGTFSFEADGTVLGTVETAAETLGEKPQPAWKLFELPAGTKKFTVRVESGRVRLYGVEFSKGRPGVLYSSLGVNGANITLLSRAFNGGHWTAQLHHYKPDLVVLAYGTNESGFPQFVDSTWAAEMKAAVKRVQTALPDSSILLMSPMDRGERNERGEIETIAAMPRLVKIEAKVAEDTGVAFFNTFQAMGGDGTMARWYAAEPRLVGSDYIHPMPAGAKIVGELLYSALRDGYNEYKLRQLKSREGGAKAPEASTTK
;
A
#
# COMPACT_ATOMS: atom_id res chain seq x y z
N MET A 1 -16.32 40.79 40.23
CA MET A 1 -15.22 41.58 40.82
C MET A 1 -14.47 40.87 41.95
N ARG A 2 -15.14 40.37 43.01
CA ARG A 2 -14.44 39.75 44.17
C ARG A 2 -13.56 38.54 43.84
N LYS A 3 -13.95 37.66 42.90
CA LYS A 3 -13.16 36.48 42.50
C LYS A 3 -11.87 36.85 41.75
N THR A 4 -11.91 37.90 40.94
CA THR A 4 -10.76 38.40 40.16
C THR A 4 -9.71 39.04 41.08
N ILE A 5 -10.15 39.81 42.08
CA ILE A 5 -9.26 40.42 43.08
C ILE A 5 -8.56 39.35 43.91
N LEU A 6 -9.28 38.29 44.32
CA LEU A 6 -8.69 37.19 45.07
C LEU A 6 -7.65 36.43 44.25
N ALA A 7 -7.90 36.19 42.95
CA ALA A 7 -6.92 35.55 42.07
C ALA A 7 -5.64 36.38 41.91
N VAL A 8 -5.76 37.71 41.77
CA VAL A 8 -4.62 38.62 41.66
C VAL A 8 -3.80 38.64 42.96
N ILE A 9 -4.47 38.66 44.12
CA ILE A 9 -3.79 38.61 45.42
C ILE A 9 -3.07 37.26 45.60
N THR A 10 -3.71 36.13 45.30
CA THR A 10 -3.09 34.81 45.40
C THR A 10 -1.87 34.68 44.47
N PHE A 11 -1.95 35.24 43.27
CA PHE A 11 -0.84 35.25 42.31
C PHE A 11 0.33 36.13 42.78
N ALA A 12 0.05 37.32 43.34
CA ALA A 12 1.07 38.18 43.92
C ALA A 12 1.76 37.53 45.13
N VAL A 13 1.00 36.85 45.98
CA VAL A 13 1.53 36.10 47.13
C VAL A 13 2.45 34.97 46.65
N LEU A 14 2.08 34.21 45.62
CA LEU A 14 2.91 33.14 45.06
C LEU A 14 4.24 33.62 44.46
N ILE A 15 4.28 34.84 43.89
CA ILE A 15 5.51 35.43 43.34
C ILE A 15 6.43 35.96 44.45
N LEU A 16 5.85 36.53 45.52
CA LEU A 16 6.61 37.19 46.58
C LEU A 16 7.06 36.24 47.70
N LEU A 17 6.26 35.22 48.04
CA LEU A 17 6.56 34.28 49.15
C LEU A 17 7.95 33.62 49.05
N PRO A 18 8.40 33.13 47.88
CA PRO A 18 9.70 32.46 47.76
C PRO A 18 10.91 33.36 48.05
N ARG A 19 10.72 34.69 48.05
CA ARG A 19 11.78 35.69 48.24
C ARG A 19 11.98 36.10 49.70
N VAL A 20 10.95 35.97 50.52
CA VAL A 20 10.97 36.28 51.96
C VAL A 20 11.16 35.04 52.84
N VAL A 21 10.86 33.84 52.32
CA VAL A 21 11.08 32.57 53.03
C VAL A 21 12.41 31.94 52.58
N PRO A 22 13.45 31.88 53.44
CA PRO A 22 14.79 31.43 53.04
C PRO A 22 14.84 30.05 52.40
N ALA A 23 13.96 29.13 52.84
CA ALA A 23 13.88 27.76 52.33
C ALA A 23 13.38 27.67 50.87
N LEU A 24 12.73 28.71 50.35
CA LEU A 24 12.13 28.74 49.01
C LEU A 24 12.93 29.58 48.00
N LYS A 25 14.08 30.15 48.41
CA LYS A 25 14.90 31.03 47.55
C LYS A 25 15.35 30.38 46.22
N ASN A 26 15.49 29.06 46.18
CA ASN A 26 15.90 28.32 44.98
C ASN A 26 14.75 28.05 43.99
N TYR A 27 13.51 28.40 44.33
CA TYR A 27 12.31 28.21 43.50
C TYR A 27 11.78 29.53 42.90
N VAL A 28 12.62 30.56 42.84
CA VAL A 28 12.27 31.84 42.20
C VAL A 28 12.41 31.67 40.68
N SER A 29 11.31 31.44 39.96
CA SER A 29 11.34 31.29 38.50
C SER A 29 11.05 32.59 37.72
N LEU A 30 10.68 33.68 38.40
CA LEU A 30 10.23 34.94 37.77
C LEU A 30 10.78 36.16 38.54
N ASP A 31 11.41 37.11 37.82
CA ASP A 31 11.77 38.44 38.32
C ASP A 31 10.59 39.41 38.16
N PRO A 32 10.15 40.15 39.20
CA PRO A 32 9.16 41.21 39.11
C PRO A 32 9.47 42.27 38.05
N ARG A 33 10.74 42.43 37.67
CA ARG A 33 11.15 43.31 36.57
C ARG A 33 10.81 42.75 35.19
N ASP A 34 10.47 41.47 35.08
CA ASP A 34 9.99 40.80 33.86
C ASP A 34 8.45 40.83 33.75
N ILE A 35 7.74 41.31 34.78
CA ILE A 35 6.27 41.43 34.81
C ILE A 35 5.70 42.41 33.75
N PRO A 36 6.39 43.48 33.31
CA PRO A 36 5.87 44.30 32.21
C PRO A 36 5.59 43.53 30.92
N LEU A 37 6.22 42.36 30.71
CA LEU A 37 5.94 41.50 29.53
C LEU A 37 4.69 40.62 29.64
N VAL A 38 4.10 40.47 30.83
CA VAL A 38 2.90 39.61 31.02
C VAL A 38 1.62 40.35 30.67
N TRP A 39 1.64 41.69 30.66
CA TRP A 39 0.50 42.52 30.25
C TRP A 39 0.38 42.68 28.73
N ASP A 40 1.46 42.45 27.99
CA ASP A 40 1.52 42.50 26.52
C ASP A 40 1.38 41.13 25.85
N LEU A 41 0.98 40.09 26.59
CA LEU A 41 0.53 38.86 25.94
C LEU A 41 -0.69 39.21 25.09
N PRO A 42 -0.59 39.13 23.74
CA PRO A 42 -1.74 39.41 22.91
C PRO A 42 -2.83 38.44 23.33
N VAL A 43 -3.95 38.97 23.84
CA VAL A 43 -5.18 38.20 23.98
C VAL A 43 -5.37 37.55 22.61
N PRO A 44 -5.38 36.21 22.50
CA PRO A 44 -5.63 35.60 21.21
C PRO A 44 -6.93 36.20 20.74
N LYS A 45 -6.88 36.97 19.65
CA LYS A 45 -8.09 37.49 19.03
C LYS A 45 -9.04 36.30 18.94
N PRO A 46 -10.31 36.42 19.38
CA PRO A 46 -11.27 35.37 19.11
C PRO A 46 -11.10 35.05 17.63
N LYS A 47 -10.78 33.78 17.28
CA LYS A 47 -10.76 33.37 15.88
C LYS A 47 -12.07 33.90 15.33
N GLU A 48 -12.01 34.79 14.34
CA GLU A 48 -13.22 35.26 13.66
C GLU A 48 -14.09 34.04 13.42
N LEU A 49 -15.35 34.11 13.85
CA LEU A 49 -16.33 33.08 13.53
C LEU A 49 -16.20 32.82 12.05
N GLU A 50 -15.69 31.63 11.72
CA GLU A 50 -15.30 31.29 10.37
C GLU A 50 -16.55 31.46 9.51
N THR A 51 -16.53 32.45 8.62
CA THR A 51 -17.74 32.78 7.86
C THR A 51 -18.12 31.57 7.01
N ASP A 52 -19.42 31.39 6.75
CA ASP A 52 -19.88 30.28 5.90
C ASP A 52 -19.21 30.30 4.52
N ALA A 53 -18.78 31.47 4.03
CA ALA A 53 -18.01 31.62 2.80
C ALA A 53 -16.57 31.07 2.92
N VAL A 54 -15.85 31.40 3.99
CA VAL A 54 -14.49 30.88 4.25
C VAL A 54 -14.53 29.38 4.51
N ARG A 55 -15.53 28.91 5.26
CA ARG A 55 -15.79 27.48 5.47
C ARG A 55 -16.09 26.80 4.14
N ALA A 56 -16.98 27.35 3.31
CA ALA A 56 -17.32 26.78 2.01
C ALA A 56 -16.10 26.72 1.08
N GLN A 57 -15.23 27.74 1.09
CA GLN A 57 -14.00 27.75 0.30
C GLN A 57 -12.98 26.70 0.79
N ARG A 58 -12.82 26.53 2.11
CA ARG A 58 -11.99 25.45 2.68
C ARG A 58 -12.52 24.04 2.40
N LEU A 59 -13.84 23.91 2.22
CA LEU A 59 -14.51 22.65 1.86
C LEU A 59 -14.52 22.39 0.34
N GLN A 60 -13.72 23.11 -0.45
CA GLN A 60 -13.44 22.79 -1.84
C GLN A 60 -12.20 21.91 -1.92
N VAL A 61 -12.36 20.69 -2.46
CA VAL A 61 -11.24 19.84 -2.87
C VAL A 61 -11.27 19.77 -4.40
N PRO A 62 -10.13 19.96 -5.08
CA PRO A 62 -10.06 19.76 -6.52
C PRO A 62 -10.36 18.30 -6.85
N LYS A 63 -11.05 18.07 -7.97
CA LYS A 63 -11.31 16.70 -8.46
C LYS A 63 -9.99 15.94 -8.59
N PRO A 64 -9.93 14.66 -8.16
CA PRO A 64 -8.76 13.82 -8.33
C PRO A 64 -8.30 13.82 -9.78
N ARG A 65 -7.02 14.14 -10.00
CA ARG A 65 -6.45 14.12 -11.35
C ARG A 65 -6.28 12.68 -11.81
N ASN A 66 -6.82 12.36 -12.98
CA ASN A 66 -6.65 11.06 -13.65
C ASN A 66 -7.20 9.84 -12.89
N LEU A 67 -8.00 10.04 -11.85
CA LEU A 67 -8.71 8.98 -11.13
C LEU A 67 -10.21 9.09 -11.42
N LEU A 68 -10.78 8.03 -12.02
CA LEU A 68 -12.19 7.88 -12.29
C LEU A 68 -12.79 6.94 -11.25
N ASP A 69 -13.68 7.46 -10.40
CA ASP A 69 -14.42 6.66 -9.42
C ASP A 69 -15.88 7.15 -9.27
N PRO A 70 -16.69 7.11 -10.35
CA PRO A 70 -18.05 7.64 -10.31
C PRO A 70 -18.99 6.82 -9.41
N GLN A 71 -18.72 5.51 -9.24
CA GLN A 71 -19.48 4.62 -8.37
C GLN A 71 -19.00 4.62 -6.92
N ARG A 72 -17.93 5.37 -6.60
CA ARG A 72 -17.34 5.44 -5.25
C ARG A 72 -16.83 4.09 -4.75
N ALA A 73 -16.26 3.30 -5.64
CA ALA A 73 -15.66 2.01 -5.35
C ALA A 73 -14.50 2.11 -4.34
N LEU A 74 -13.89 3.29 -4.18
CA LEU A 74 -12.82 3.52 -3.19
C LEU A 74 -13.30 3.97 -1.81
N ASP A 75 -14.61 4.15 -1.59
CA ASP A 75 -15.14 4.63 -0.30
C ASP A 75 -14.78 3.70 0.87
N HIS A 76 -14.73 2.38 0.66
CA HIS A 76 -14.29 1.43 1.70
C HIS A 76 -12.84 1.66 2.11
N PHE A 77 -11.93 1.75 1.14
CA PHE A 77 -10.52 2.08 1.39
C PHE A 77 -10.36 3.43 2.10
N TYR A 78 -11.11 4.45 1.67
CA TYR A 78 -11.04 5.77 2.30
C TYR A 78 -11.60 5.80 3.72
N ASP A 79 -12.67 5.04 3.98
CA ASP A 79 -13.20 4.86 5.33
C ASP A 79 -12.19 4.16 6.23
N ALA A 80 -11.55 3.09 5.75
CA ALA A 80 -10.49 2.38 6.47
C ALA A 80 -9.35 3.33 6.91
N LEU A 81 -8.89 4.19 5.99
CA LEU A 81 -7.89 5.23 6.29
C LEU A 81 -8.41 6.27 7.29
N LEU A 82 -9.69 6.68 7.17
CA LEU A 82 -10.30 7.68 8.05
C LEU A 82 -10.48 7.17 9.49
N GLN A 83 -10.82 5.89 9.65
CA GLN A 83 -10.97 5.24 10.95
C GLN A 83 -9.63 5.07 11.69
N GLY A 84 -8.50 5.15 10.98
CA GLY A 84 -7.17 4.97 11.57
C GLY A 84 -6.97 3.55 12.11
N ARG A 85 -7.52 2.54 11.44
CA ARG A 85 -7.24 1.13 11.69
C ARG A 85 -6.08 0.64 10.80
N PRO A 86 -5.54 -0.58 10.98
CA PRO A 86 -4.65 -1.17 9.99
C PRO A 86 -5.33 -1.21 8.62
N VAL A 87 -4.61 -0.76 7.58
CA VAL A 87 -5.08 -0.74 6.19
C VAL A 87 -4.13 -1.54 5.32
N ARG A 88 -4.63 -2.55 4.62
CA ARG A 88 -3.80 -3.40 3.75
C ARG A 88 -4.09 -3.12 2.27
N VAL A 89 -3.02 -2.88 1.51
CA VAL A 89 -3.04 -2.68 0.06
C VAL A 89 -2.25 -3.80 -0.60
N LEU A 90 -2.89 -4.50 -1.54
CA LEU A 90 -2.21 -5.45 -2.44
C LEU A 90 -2.09 -4.80 -3.81
N HIS A 91 -0.85 -4.62 -4.29
CA HIS A 91 -0.59 -4.06 -5.61
C HIS A 91 -0.03 -5.14 -6.54
N TYR A 92 -0.91 -5.71 -7.37
CA TYR A 92 -0.54 -6.68 -8.39
C TYR A 92 -0.08 -5.97 -9.66
N GLY A 93 0.98 -6.47 -10.27
CA GLY A 93 1.41 -5.95 -11.57
C GLY A 93 2.51 -6.74 -12.24
N ASP A 94 3.05 -6.16 -13.30
CA ASP A 94 4.14 -6.71 -14.10
C ASP A 94 5.51 -6.13 -13.68
N SER A 95 6.48 -6.03 -14.61
CA SER A 95 7.87 -5.70 -14.32
C SER A 95 8.11 -4.39 -13.55
N PRO A 96 7.42 -3.26 -13.78
CA PRO A 96 7.57 -2.03 -13.00
C PRO A 96 7.22 -2.20 -11.51
N THR A 97 6.40 -3.21 -11.18
CA THR A 97 6.02 -3.54 -9.80
C THR A 97 7.08 -4.43 -9.11
N THR A 98 7.81 -5.24 -9.88
CA THR A 98 8.77 -6.22 -9.32
C THR A 98 9.98 -5.60 -8.63
N GLY A 99 10.40 -4.41 -9.08
CA GLY A 99 11.54 -3.69 -8.51
C GLY A 99 11.18 -2.87 -7.27
N ASP A 100 9.91 -2.87 -6.87
CA ASP A 100 9.38 -2.09 -5.75
C ASP A 100 9.81 -0.62 -5.82
N LEU A 101 9.79 -0.03 -7.02
CA LEU A 101 10.15 1.37 -7.21
C LEU A 101 8.91 2.25 -7.06
N ILE A 102 7.92 2.08 -7.93
CA ILE A 102 6.64 2.82 -7.89
C ILE A 102 5.92 2.58 -6.57
N THR A 103 5.79 1.31 -6.20
CA THR A 103 5.08 0.85 -5.01
C THR A 103 5.78 1.25 -3.72
N ALA A 104 7.11 1.28 -3.66
CA ALA A 104 7.80 1.75 -2.46
C ALA A 104 7.61 3.24 -2.21
N ASP A 105 7.63 4.08 -3.26
CA ASP A 105 7.37 5.52 -3.08
C ASP A 105 5.92 5.76 -2.65
N ALA A 106 4.95 5.09 -3.30
CA ALA A 106 3.55 5.11 -2.86
C ALA A 106 3.41 4.65 -1.40
N ARG A 107 3.98 3.49 -1.05
CA ARG A 107 4.00 2.94 0.32
C ARG A 107 4.55 3.96 1.31
N ALA A 108 5.72 4.53 1.05
CA ALA A 108 6.35 5.49 1.95
C ALA A 108 5.49 6.73 2.20
N MET A 109 4.82 7.26 1.16
CA MET A 109 3.93 8.42 1.31
C MET A 109 2.66 8.08 2.09
N PHE A 110 2.03 6.93 1.80
CA PHE A 110 0.88 6.45 2.57
C PHE A 110 1.25 6.21 4.04
N GLN A 111 2.36 5.53 4.31
CA GLN A 111 2.82 5.25 5.66
C GLN A 111 3.19 6.53 6.42
N LYS A 112 3.76 7.52 5.73
CA LYS A 112 4.04 8.84 6.32
C LYS A 112 2.75 9.56 6.74
N GLN A 113 1.69 9.48 5.94
CA GLN A 113 0.43 10.18 6.23
C GLN A 113 -0.47 9.42 7.22
N PHE A 114 -0.58 8.10 7.09
CA PHE A 114 -1.58 7.29 7.78
C PHE A 114 -0.99 6.31 8.81
N GLY A 115 0.33 6.32 8.98
CA GLY A 115 1.04 5.43 9.90
C GLY A 115 1.73 4.27 9.17
N ASP A 116 2.90 3.89 9.68
CA ASP A 116 3.68 2.76 9.17
C ASP A 116 3.20 1.44 9.80
N GLY A 117 2.53 0.62 8.98
CA GLY A 117 2.01 -0.70 9.33
C GLY A 117 3.02 -1.85 9.17
N GLY A 118 4.21 -1.60 8.61
CA GLY A 118 5.26 -2.59 8.37
C GLY A 118 5.68 -2.70 6.91
N ALA A 119 6.58 -3.65 6.62
CA ALA A 119 7.11 -3.84 5.26
C ALA A 119 6.10 -4.50 4.30
N GLY A 120 5.09 -5.21 4.84
CA GLY A 120 4.13 -5.97 4.05
C GLY A 120 4.69 -7.32 3.59
N PHE A 121 4.06 -7.91 2.59
CA PHE A 121 4.40 -9.23 2.07
C PHE A 121 5.64 -9.17 1.15
N VAL A 122 6.63 -10.02 1.44
CA VAL A 122 7.82 -10.26 0.62
C VAL A 122 7.91 -11.73 0.25
N LEU A 123 8.40 -12.03 -0.95
CA LEU A 123 8.60 -13.41 -1.41
C LEU A 123 9.67 -14.13 -0.57
N MET A 124 9.63 -15.47 -0.53
CA MET A 124 10.60 -16.24 0.25
C MET A 124 12.04 -16.14 -0.31
N ALA A 125 12.17 -16.10 -1.63
CA ALA A 125 13.43 -15.91 -2.33
C ALA A 125 13.21 -15.01 -3.55
N LYS A 126 14.30 -14.60 -4.20
CA LYS A 126 14.26 -13.76 -5.42
C LYS A 126 14.07 -14.65 -6.65
N PRO A 127 12.91 -14.66 -7.33
CA PRO A 127 12.74 -15.46 -8.55
C PRO A 127 13.49 -14.89 -9.76
N TRP A 128 13.87 -13.60 -9.71
CA TRP A 128 14.67 -12.90 -10.70
C TRP A 128 15.59 -11.87 -10.02
N ALA A 129 16.67 -11.48 -10.71
CA ALA A 129 17.72 -10.63 -10.12
C ALA A 129 17.23 -9.24 -9.69
N TRP A 130 16.17 -8.74 -10.32
CA TRP A 130 15.56 -7.42 -10.04
C TRP A 130 14.32 -7.49 -9.15
N TYR A 131 14.14 -8.56 -8.37
CA TYR A 131 13.17 -8.57 -7.27
C TYR A 131 13.78 -7.83 -6.07
N PHE A 132 13.21 -6.68 -5.75
CA PHE A 132 13.67 -5.83 -4.65
C PHE A 132 12.50 -5.45 -3.74
N HIS A 133 12.84 -5.09 -2.50
CA HIS A 133 11.92 -4.45 -1.58
C HIS A 133 12.65 -3.32 -0.84
N ARG A 134 12.15 -2.10 -0.95
CA ARG A 134 12.69 -0.95 -0.22
C ARG A 134 12.37 -1.09 1.26
N GLY A 135 13.35 -1.60 2.00
CA GLY A 135 13.25 -1.79 3.45
C GLY A 135 13.58 -3.20 3.90
N VAL A 136 13.68 -4.17 2.98
CA VAL A 136 14.02 -5.57 3.28
C VAL A 136 15.08 -6.05 2.30
N ASP A 137 16.28 -6.28 2.80
CA ASP A 137 17.35 -6.93 2.05
C ASP A 137 17.20 -8.45 2.16
N MET A 138 17.35 -9.17 1.04
CA MET A 138 17.06 -10.60 0.96
C MET A 138 18.22 -11.39 0.37
N ASP A 139 18.48 -12.54 0.98
CA ASP A 139 19.40 -13.58 0.50
C ASP A 139 18.74 -14.96 0.67
N SER A 140 19.08 -15.92 -0.20
CA SER A 140 18.45 -17.23 -0.19
C SER A 140 19.30 -18.26 -0.91
N SER A 141 19.23 -19.53 -0.52
CA SER A 141 19.89 -20.62 -1.23
C SER A 141 19.08 -21.91 -1.23
N LYS A 142 19.30 -22.71 -2.28
CA LYS A 142 18.73 -24.06 -2.47
C LYS A 142 17.20 -24.13 -2.53
N TRP A 143 16.56 -23.07 -3.02
CA TRP A 143 15.14 -23.09 -3.37
C TRP A 143 14.95 -23.43 -4.84
N THR A 144 14.04 -24.35 -5.13
CA THR A 144 13.44 -24.47 -6.46
C THR A 144 12.26 -23.51 -6.52
N ILE A 145 12.23 -22.64 -7.53
CA ILE A 145 11.29 -21.54 -7.61
C ILE A 145 10.30 -21.79 -8.74
N ASP A 146 9.02 -21.78 -8.37
CA ASP A 146 7.90 -21.99 -9.27
C ASP A 146 7.14 -20.68 -9.44
N VAL A 147 7.16 -20.09 -10.63
CA VAL A 147 6.49 -18.81 -10.90
C VAL A 147 5.18 -19.07 -11.65
N ALA A 148 4.13 -18.37 -11.25
CA ALA A 148 2.84 -18.46 -11.90
C ALA A 148 2.91 -18.03 -13.36
N GLY A 149 2.20 -18.77 -14.22
CA GLY A 149 2.26 -18.61 -15.67
C GLY A 149 3.24 -19.56 -16.37
N ASP A 150 4.08 -20.29 -15.62
CA ASP A 150 4.86 -21.39 -16.17
C ASP A 150 3.96 -22.60 -16.47
N THR A 151 3.82 -22.92 -17.76
CA THR A 151 2.98 -24.03 -18.24
C THR A 151 3.43 -25.42 -17.78
N GLN A 152 4.67 -25.56 -17.29
CA GLN A 152 5.16 -26.83 -16.73
C GLN A 152 4.60 -27.09 -15.33
N ILE A 153 4.13 -26.03 -14.64
CA ILE A 153 3.64 -26.08 -13.26
C ILE A 153 2.12 -26.21 -13.30
N LYS A 154 1.62 -27.41 -13.00
CA LYS A 154 0.23 -27.78 -13.30
C LYS A 154 -0.76 -27.56 -12.16
N ASP A 155 -0.30 -27.47 -10.91
CA ASP A 155 -1.20 -27.34 -9.76
C ASP A 155 -1.71 -25.90 -9.55
N GLY A 156 -0.94 -24.91 -10.01
CA GLY A 156 -1.23 -23.48 -9.87
C GLY A 156 -1.20 -22.98 -8.42
N LEU A 157 -0.62 -23.74 -7.48
CA LEU A 157 -0.62 -23.48 -6.03
C LEU A 157 0.47 -22.47 -5.64
N HIS A 158 0.47 -21.31 -6.31
CA HIS A 158 1.40 -20.23 -6.07
C HIS A 158 0.94 -19.33 -4.91
N GLY A 159 1.92 -18.68 -4.28
CA GLY A 159 1.71 -17.70 -3.21
C GLY A 159 0.97 -16.44 -3.65
N LEU A 160 0.62 -15.59 -2.68
CA LEU A 160 -0.03 -14.30 -2.90
C LEU A 160 0.68 -13.46 -3.97
N GLY A 161 2.01 -13.51 -4.02
CA GLY A 161 2.87 -12.80 -4.98
C GLY A 161 3.14 -13.56 -6.29
N GLY A 162 2.42 -14.65 -6.58
CA GLY A 162 2.55 -15.39 -7.83
C GLY A 162 3.82 -16.23 -7.97
N ALA A 163 4.42 -16.63 -6.85
CA ALA A 163 5.52 -17.59 -6.82
C ALA A 163 5.40 -18.55 -5.64
N SER A 164 6.02 -19.73 -5.75
CA SER A 164 6.21 -20.67 -4.65
C SER A 164 7.62 -21.23 -4.63
N PHE A 165 8.08 -21.60 -3.45
CA PHE A 165 9.47 -21.92 -3.18
C PHE A 165 9.54 -23.30 -2.54
N GLN A 166 9.97 -24.28 -3.32
CA GLN A 166 10.13 -25.66 -2.87
C GLN A 166 11.52 -25.83 -2.27
N GLY A 167 11.57 -26.36 -1.05
CA GLY A 167 12.80 -26.54 -0.29
C GLY A 167 12.89 -27.94 0.34
N SER A 168 14.13 -28.39 0.48
CA SER A 168 14.54 -29.60 1.21
C SER A 168 15.55 -29.21 2.30
N PRO A 169 15.98 -30.11 3.21
CA PRO A 169 16.84 -29.74 4.33
C PRO A 169 18.09 -28.97 3.88
N GLY A 170 18.31 -27.83 4.53
CA GLY A 170 19.39 -26.90 4.19
C GLY A 170 19.03 -25.79 3.18
N ALA A 171 17.82 -25.78 2.62
CA ALA A 171 17.26 -24.58 2.00
C ALA A 171 17.06 -23.48 3.03
N VAL A 172 17.43 -22.26 2.69
CA VAL A 172 17.44 -21.13 3.63
C VAL A 172 17.07 -19.83 2.93
N ALA A 173 16.29 -19.00 3.60
CA ALA A 173 15.99 -17.62 3.22
C ALA A 173 16.34 -16.69 4.39
N THR A 174 16.95 -15.56 4.10
CA THR A 174 17.34 -14.55 5.08
C THR A 174 16.78 -13.20 4.68
N PHE A 175 16.22 -12.49 5.66
CA PHE A 175 15.64 -11.17 5.52
C PHE A 175 16.32 -10.22 6.50
N THR A 176 16.83 -9.09 6.02
CA THR A 176 17.34 -8.02 6.87
C THR A 176 16.45 -6.80 6.72
N VAL A 177 15.72 -6.44 7.77
CA VAL A 177 14.78 -5.32 7.76
C VAL A 177 15.47 -4.04 8.22
N LYS A 178 15.22 -2.93 7.51
CA LYS A 178 15.77 -1.61 7.88
C LYS A 178 15.01 -1.01 9.06
N ASN A 179 13.68 -1.09 8.99
CA ASN A 179 12.78 -0.62 10.03
C ASN A 179 12.33 -1.78 10.91
N GLU A 180 12.20 -1.52 12.21
CA GLU A 180 11.66 -2.50 13.18
C GLU A 180 10.31 -3.06 12.74
N GLN A 181 10.11 -4.35 12.97
CA GLN A 181 8.86 -5.07 12.75
C GLN A 181 8.48 -5.75 14.07
N HIS A 182 7.19 -5.94 14.32
CA HIS A 182 6.70 -6.58 15.54
C HIS A 182 6.25 -8.01 15.28
N THR A 183 5.77 -8.31 14.07
CA THR A 183 5.37 -9.67 13.70
C THR A 183 5.91 -10.04 12.34
N ALA A 184 6.14 -11.34 12.15
CA ALA A 184 6.41 -11.96 10.86
C ALA A 184 5.45 -13.14 10.68
N GLU A 185 4.67 -13.12 9.61
CA GLU A 185 3.79 -14.23 9.26
C GLU A 185 4.33 -14.96 8.03
N ILE A 186 4.60 -16.26 8.17
CA ILE A 186 5.12 -17.09 7.09
C ILE A 186 3.95 -17.82 6.43
N ALA A 187 3.78 -17.60 5.13
CA ALA A 187 2.79 -18.30 4.32
C ALA A 187 3.43 -19.54 3.66
N TYR A 188 2.76 -20.69 3.79
CA TYR A 188 3.24 -21.98 3.31
C TYR A 188 2.11 -22.88 2.80
N LEU A 189 2.47 -23.98 2.15
CA LEU A 189 1.55 -25.04 1.77
C LEU A 189 1.58 -26.14 2.83
N GLU A 190 0.43 -26.39 3.45
CA GLU A 190 0.19 -27.61 4.21
C GLU A 190 -0.12 -28.74 3.21
N GLN A 191 0.59 -29.86 3.34
CA GLN A 191 0.54 -30.96 2.35
C GLN A 191 0.83 -32.33 3.01
N PRO A 192 0.31 -33.45 2.50
CA PRO A 192 0.45 -34.76 3.14
C PRO A 192 1.90 -35.20 3.46
N ASP A 193 2.84 -34.97 2.55
CA ASP A 193 4.27 -35.31 2.73
C ASP A 193 5.11 -34.10 3.20
N GLY A 194 4.50 -33.24 4.01
CA GLY A 194 5.09 -32.01 4.49
C GLY A 194 6.30 -32.25 5.39
N GLY A 195 7.32 -31.41 5.21
CA GLY A 195 8.49 -31.33 6.07
C GLY A 195 8.29 -30.39 7.25
N THR A 196 9.41 -29.88 7.75
CA THR A 196 9.44 -28.86 8.79
C THR A 196 10.38 -27.73 8.42
N PHE A 197 10.06 -26.52 8.87
CA PHE A 197 10.95 -25.38 8.79
C PHE A 197 11.02 -24.64 10.12
N SER A 198 12.17 -24.05 10.43
CA SER A 198 12.37 -23.17 11.57
C SER A 198 12.35 -21.71 11.14
N PHE A 199 11.99 -20.84 12.08
CA PHE A 199 12.12 -19.39 11.94
C PHE A 199 13.00 -18.83 13.06
N GLU A 200 14.02 -18.07 12.68
CA GLU A 200 15.00 -17.48 13.56
C GLU A 200 14.95 -15.95 13.52
N ALA A 201 15.19 -15.32 14.66
CA ALA A 201 15.41 -13.88 14.84
C ALA A 201 16.80 -13.64 15.44
N ASP A 202 17.67 -12.94 14.71
CA ASP A 202 19.07 -12.69 15.07
C ASP A 202 19.83 -13.94 15.56
N GLY A 203 19.56 -15.09 14.93
CA GLY A 203 20.18 -16.39 15.24
C GLY A 203 19.52 -17.17 16.38
N THR A 204 18.46 -16.65 17.00
CA THR A 204 17.65 -17.37 17.98
C THR A 204 16.42 -17.97 17.31
N VAL A 205 16.23 -19.29 17.41
CA VAL A 205 15.03 -19.97 16.90
C VAL A 205 13.81 -19.54 17.70
N LEU A 206 12.83 -18.92 17.03
CA LEU A 206 11.54 -18.54 17.60
C LEU A 206 10.53 -19.68 17.57
N GLY A 207 10.68 -20.62 16.63
CA GLY A 207 9.90 -21.84 16.59
C GLY A 207 10.12 -22.66 15.32
N THR A 208 9.54 -23.86 15.32
CA THR A 208 9.52 -24.80 14.20
C THR A 208 8.07 -25.05 13.80
N VAL A 209 7.83 -25.18 12.50
CA VAL A 209 6.51 -25.39 11.89
C VAL A 209 6.53 -26.69 11.12
N GLU A 210 5.54 -27.55 11.41
CA GLU A 210 5.25 -28.73 10.61
C GLU A 210 4.33 -28.33 9.45
N THR A 211 4.65 -28.77 8.23
CA THR A 211 3.83 -28.50 7.05
C THR A 211 3.09 -29.74 6.56
N ALA A 212 3.11 -30.81 7.35
CA ALA A 212 2.34 -32.02 7.10
C ALA A 212 0.87 -31.75 7.37
N ALA A 213 -0.02 -32.19 6.48
CA ALA A 213 -1.45 -32.14 6.74
C ALA A 213 -1.82 -33.05 7.92
N GLU A 214 -2.62 -32.55 8.87
CA GLU A 214 -3.02 -33.33 10.05
C GLU A 214 -3.78 -34.61 9.68
N THR A 215 -4.56 -34.58 8.59
CA THR A 215 -5.34 -35.73 8.13
C THR A 215 -4.83 -36.29 6.81
N LEU A 216 -4.57 -37.61 6.80
CA LEU A 216 -4.15 -38.33 5.59
C LEU A 216 -5.22 -38.22 4.49
N GLY A 217 -4.84 -37.69 3.31
CA GLY A 217 -5.75 -37.54 2.16
C GLY A 217 -6.34 -36.13 2.00
N GLU A 218 -6.01 -35.18 2.88
CA GLU A 218 -6.33 -33.78 2.66
C GLU A 218 -5.63 -33.22 1.42
N LYS A 219 -6.36 -32.39 0.67
CA LYS A 219 -5.79 -31.69 -0.48
C LYS A 219 -4.85 -30.60 0.03
N PRO A 220 -3.73 -30.33 -0.66
CA PRO A 220 -2.83 -29.27 -0.26
C PRO A 220 -3.55 -27.91 -0.19
N GLN A 221 -3.32 -27.18 0.90
CA GLN A 221 -3.99 -25.91 1.20
C GLN A 221 -3.01 -24.86 1.73
N PRO A 222 -3.25 -23.55 1.50
CA PRO A 222 -2.42 -22.53 2.09
C PRO A 222 -2.62 -22.48 3.60
N ALA A 223 -1.53 -22.30 4.33
CA ALA A 223 -1.50 -22.13 5.77
C ALA A 223 -0.52 -21.01 6.15
N TRP A 224 -0.62 -20.53 7.39
CA TRP A 224 0.14 -19.38 7.87
C TRP A 224 0.61 -19.61 9.30
N LYS A 225 1.84 -19.18 9.60
CA LYS A 225 2.35 -19.13 10.96
C LYS A 225 2.82 -17.73 11.31
N LEU A 226 2.15 -17.12 12.28
CA LEU A 226 2.53 -15.84 12.88
C LEU A 226 3.59 -16.05 13.98
N PHE A 227 4.62 -15.23 13.95
CA PHE A 227 5.64 -15.12 15.00
C PHE A 227 5.69 -13.68 15.52
N GLU A 228 5.65 -13.53 16.85
CA GLU A 228 6.00 -12.28 17.52
C GLU A 228 7.52 -12.10 17.49
N LEU A 229 7.97 -10.90 17.15
CA LEU A 229 9.38 -10.59 16.97
C LEU A 229 9.92 -9.88 18.22
N PRO A 230 11.10 -10.29 18.73
CA PRO A 230 11.80 -9.52 19.75
C PRO A 230 12.08 -8.09 19.27
N ALA A 231 11.94 -7.12 20.19
CA ALA A 231 12.19 -5.72 19.89
C ALA A 231 13.63 -5.52 19.40
N GLY A 232 13.80 -4.65 18.41
CA GLY A 232 15.11 -4.36 17.82
C GLY A 232 15.67 -5.42 16.86
N THR A 233 15.00 -6.57 16.64
CA THR A 233 15.50 -7.57 15.70
C THR A 233 15.60 -7.01 14.28
N LYS A 234 16.71 -7.34 13.60
CA LYS A 234 16.98 -6.88 12.23
C LYS A 234 17.10 -8.01 11.24
N LYS A 235 17.58 -9.18 11.64
CA LYS A 235 17.81 -10.30 10.75
C LYS A 235 16.87 -11.46 11.09
N PHE A 236 16.23 -12.00 10.07
CA PHE A 236 15.36 -13.17 10.17
C PHE A 236 15.83 -14.25 9.22
N THR A 237 15.75 -15.51 9.65
CA THR A 237 16.12 -16.67 8.84
C THR A 237 14.98 -17.67 8.83
N VAL A 238 14.59 -18.15 7.65
CA VAL A 238 13.73 -19.33 7.49
C VAL A 238 14.60 -20.47 7.00
N ARG A 239 14.61 -21.61 7.69
CA ARG A 239 15.42 -22.77 7.33
C ARG A 239 14.56 -24.03 7.24
N VAL A 240 14.72 -24.80 6.18
CA VAL A 240 14.10 -26.12 6.08
C VAL A 240 14.92 -27.11 6.88
N GLU A 241 14.30 -27.75 7.86
CA GLU A 241 14.94 -28.67 8.82
C GLU A 241 14.80 -30.13 8.38
N SER A 242 13.60 -30.53 7.97
CA SER A 242 13.30 -31.90 7.54
C SER A 242 12.29 -31.93 6.39
N GLY A 243 12.28 -33.03 5.63
CA GLY A 243 11.30 -33.27 4.57
C GLY A 243 11.28 -32.21 3.47
N ARG A 244 10.21 -32.20 2.66
CA ARG A 244 9.99 -31.19 1.63
C ARG A 244 8.94 -30.19 2.09
N VAL A 245 9.22 -28.91 1.92
CA VAL A 245 8.27 -27.83 2.19
C VAL A 245 8.05 -27.02 0.93
N ARG A 246 6.89 -26.37 0.83
CA ARG A 246 6.63 -25.33 -0.16
C ARG A 246 6.20 -24.06 0.58
N LEU A 247 7.01 -23.01 0.46
CA LEU A 247 6.74 -21.72 1.09
C LEU A 247 6.39 -20.67 0.04
N TYR A 248 5.80 -19.56 0.47
CA TYR A 248 5.37 -18.47 -0.42
C TYR A 248 6.09 -17.16 -0.12
N GLY A 249 6.16 -16.78 1.15
CA GLY A 249 6.72 -15.50 1.56
C GLY A 249 6.47 -15.20 3.02
N VAL A 250 6.87 -13.99 3.42
CA VAL A 250 6.75 -13.48 4.79
C VAL A 250 6.03 -12.14 4.75
N GLU A 251 4.98 -11.95 5.54
CA GLU A 251 4.41 -10.63 5.82
C GLU A 251 5.05 -10.07 7.10
N PHE A 252 5.78 -8.97 6.97
CA PHE A 252 6.29 -8.22 8.13
C PHE A 252 5.34 -7.08 8.49
N SER A 253 4.89 -7.05 9.75
CA SER A 253 3.98 -6.04 10.27
C SER A 253 4.48 -5.42 11.57
N LYS A 254 3.99 -4.22 11.88
CA LYS A 254 4.16 -3.54 13.17
C LYS A 254 2.99 -3.76 14.13
N GLY A 255 1.98 -4.57 13.77
CA GLY A 255 0.87 -4.92 14.67
C GLY A 255 0.10 -3.72 15.23
N ARG A 256 0.16 -2.56 14.55
CA ARG A 256 -0.41 -1.29 14.98
C ARG A 256 -1.10 -0.59 13.80
N PRO A 257 -2.00 0.37 14.06
CA PRO A 257 -2.59 1.18 13.00
C PRO A 257 -1.56 1.76 12.02
N GLY A 258 -1.90 1.69 10.74
CA GLY A 258 -1.01 2.10 9.66
C GLY A 258 -1.26 1.32 8.38
N VAL A 259 -0.54 1.69 7.33
CA VAL A 259 -0.67 1.08 6.00
C VAL A 259 0.36 -0.03 5.82
N LEU A 260 -0.12 -1.25 5.51
CA LEU A 260 0.67 -2.35 4.96
C LEU A 260 0.47 -2.35 3.45
N TYR A 261 1.55 -2.18 2.68
CA TYR A 261 1.47 -2.07 1.23
C TYR A 261 2.39 -3.10 0.57
N SER A 262 1.79 -4.15 0.04
CA SER A 262 2.50 -5.28 -0.57
C SER A 262 2.67 -5.07 -2.07
N SER A 263 3.91 -5.11 -2.54
CA SER A 263 4.26 -5.05 -3.97
C SER A 263 4.32 -6.45 -4.55
N LEU A 264 3.31 -6.83 -5.34
CA LEU A 264 3.08 -8.18 -5.85
C LEU A 264 3.30 -8.24 -7.35
N GLY A 265 4.51 -7.87 -7.77
CA GLY A 265 4.92 -7.90 -9.17
C GLY A 265 5.41 -9.28 -9.60
N VAL A 266 5.00 -9.73 -10.78
CA VAL A 266 5.58 -10.89 -11.45
C VAL A 266 6.26 -10.47 -12.75
N ASN A 267 7.53 -10.82 -12.92
CA ASN A 267 8.31 -10.36 -14.05
C ASN A 267 7.75 -10.90 -15.39
N GLY A 268 7.53 -10.01 -16.36
CA GLY A 268 6.97 -10.36 -17.67
C GLY A 268 5.51 -10.84 -17.62
N ALA A 269 4.84 -10.71 -16.46
CA ALA A 269 3.45 -11.14 -16.33
C ALA A 269 2.51 -10.27 -17.17
N ASN A 270 1.39 -10.88 -17.52
CA ASN A 270 0.24 -10.23 -18.12
C ASN A 270 -0.98 -10.59 -17.27
N ILE A 271 -2.12 -9.95 -17.54
CA ILE A 271 -3.36 -10.12 -16.79
C ILE A 271 -3.84 -11.57 -16.73
N THR A 272 -3.43 -12.42 -17.68
CA THR A 272 -3.80 -13.85 -17.64
C THR A 272 -3.24 -14.58 -16.44
N LEU A 273 -2.23 -14.01 -15.77
CA LEU A 273 -1.78 -14.46 -14.46
C LEU A 273 -2.94 -14.50 -13.46
N LEU A 274 -3.70 -13.40 -13.38
CA LEU A 274 -4.80 -13.25 -12.43
C LEU A 274 -6.10 -13.86 -12.96
N SER A 275 -6.38 -13.74 -14.26
CA SER A 275 -7.62 -14.28 -14.82
C SER A 275 -7.58 -15.80 -14.96
N ARG A 276 -6.40 -16.42 -15.16
CA ARG A 276 -6.26 -17.85 -15.49
C ARG A 276 -5.24 -18.60 -14.64
N ALA A 277 -4.00 -18.12 -14.51
CA ALA A 277 -2.88 -18.93 -14.00
C ALA A 277 -2.98 -19.25 -12.51
N PHE A 278 -3.42 -18.28 -11.69
CA PHE A 278 -3.63 -18.54 -10.27
C PHE A 278 -4.73 -19.58 -10.06
N ASN A 279 -4.46 -20.60 -9.24
CA ASN A 279 -5.47 -21.55 -8.83
C ASN A 279 -6.58 -20.83 -8.06
N GLY A 280 -7.84 -20.99 -8.50
CA GLY A 280 -8.97 -20.23 -7.98
C GLY A 280 -9.21 -20.42 -6.47
N GLY A 281 -9.25 -21.67 -6.00
CA GLY A 281 -9.48 -21.96 -4.58
C GLY A 281 -8.30 -21.52 -3.71
N HIS A 282 -7.08 -21.80 -4.17
CA HIS A 282 -5.87 -21.47 -3.44
C HIS A 282 -5.67 -19.95 -3.30
N TRP A 283 -5.79 -19.19 -4.39
CA TRP A 283 -5.64 -17.74 -4.34
C TRP A 283 -6.77 -17.06 -3.56
N THR A 284 -8.02 -17.54 -3.69
CA THR A 284 -9.16 -17.03 -2.90
C THR A 284 -8.90 -17.19 -1.40
N ALA A 285 -8.39 -18.34 -0.96
CA ALA A 285 -8.03 -18.55 0.44
C ALA A 285 -6.96 -17.56 0.93
N GLN A 286 -5.96 -17.23 0.09
CA GLN A 286 -4.98 -16.20 0.43
C GLN A 286 -5.60 -14.80 0.50
N LEU A 287 -6.44 -14.42 -0.46
CA LEU A 287 -7.15 -13.14 -0.42
C LEU A 287 -8.03 -13.02 0.84
N HIS A 288 -8.75 -14.08 1.21
CA HIS A 288 -9.56 -14.14 2.44
C HIS A 288 -8.74 -14.06 3.72
N HIS A 289 -7.51 -14.58 3.73
CA HIS A 289 -6.62 -14.48 4.88
C HIS A 289 -6.12 -13.05 5.07
N TYR A 290 -5.59 -12.46 4.00
CA TYR A 290 -5.01 -11.11 4.07
C TYR A 290 -6.07 -9.99 4.11
N LYS A 291 -7.30 -10.19 3.63
CA LYS A 291 -8.42 -9.22 3.73
C LYS A 291 -8.02 -7.78 3.40
N PRO A 292 -7.53 -7.49 2.18
CA PRO A 292 -7.07 -6.16 1.85
C PRO A 292 -8.22 -5.16 1.76
N ASP A 293 -7.93 -3.91 2.08
CA ASP A 293 -8.88 -2.79 1.90
C ASP A 293 -8.85 -2.26 0.47
N LEU A 294 -7.71 -2.44 -0.21
CA LEU A 294 -7.51 -2.04 -1.60
C LEU A 294 -6.70 -3.11 -2.37
N VAL A 295 -7.23 -3.52 -3.51
CA VAL A 295 -6.51 -4.32 -4.51
C VAL A 295 -6.27 -3.46 -5.75
N VAL A 296 -4.99 -3.21 -6.07
CA VAL A 296 -4.58 -2.51 -7.29
C VAL A 296 -4.16 -3.55 -8.33
N LEU A 297 -4.72 -3.44 -9.54
CA LEU A 297 -4.37 -4.29 -10.70
C LEU A 297 -3.67 -3.41 -11.75
N ALA A 298 -2.35 -3.55 -11.87
CA ALA A 298 -1.49 -2.75 -12.75
C ALA A 298 -0.82 -3.63 -13.82
N TYR A 299 -1.57 -3.97 -14.87
CA TYR A 299 -1.13 -4.75 -16.03
C TYR A 299 -1.38 -3.98 -17.32
N GLY A 300 -0.90 -4.49 -18.46
CA GLY A 300 -1.11 -3.88 -19.77
C GLY A 300 0.20 -3.53 -20.49
N THR A 301 1.33 -3.44 -19.77
CA THR A 301 2.62 -3.11 -20.39
C THR A 301 3.04 -4.18 -21.41
N ASN A 302 2.88 -5.45 -21.05
CA ASN A 302 3.23 -6.57 -21.92
C ASN A 302 2.18 -6.77 -23.03
N GLU A 303 0.90 -6.67 -22.69
CA GLU A 303 -0.24 -6.81 -23.59
C GLU A 303 -0.24 -5.76 -24.70
N SER A 304 0.20 -4.53 -24.39
CA SER A 304 0.32 -3.45 -25.37
C SER A 304 1.22 -3.81 -26.56
N GLY A 305 2.17 -4.74 -26.39
CA GLY A 305 3.02 -5.26 -27.46
C GLY A 305 2.30 -6.20 -28.45
N PHE A 306 1.03 -6.55 -28.19
CA PHE A 306 0.24 -7.48 -28.99
C PHE A 306 -1.08 -6.82 -29.44
N PRO A 307 -1.08 -5.99 -30.51
CA PRO A 307 -2.26 -5.22 -30.92
C PRO A 307 -3.53 -6.05 -31.12
N GLN A 308 -3.40 -7.24 -31.72
CA GLN A 308 -4.55 -8.15 -31.91
C GLN A 308 -5.14 -8.62 -30.58
N PHE A 309 -4.30 -8.88 -29.58
CA PHE A 309 -4.77 -9.25 -28.24
C PHE A 309 -5.47 -8.07 -27.56
N VAL A 310 -4.92 -6.85 -27.69
CA VAL A 310 -5.56 -5.62 -27.18
C VAL A 310 -6.95 -5.46 -27.77
N ASP A 311 -7.08 -5.63 -29.09
CA ASP A 311 -8.32 -5.36 -29.80
C ASP A 311 -9.39 -6.47 -29.62
N SER A 312 -8.99 -7.71 -29.29
CA SER A 312 -9.92 -8.87 -29.22
C SER A 312 -10.10 -9.51 -27.84
N THR A 313 -9.07 -9.51 -26.98
CA THR A 313 -9.04 -10.34 -25.77
C THR A 313 -8.89 -9.53 -24.48
N TRP A 314 -8.18 -8.40 -24.52
CA TRP A 314 -7.82 -7.60 -23.34
C TRP A 314 -9.01 -7.29 -22.42
N ALA A 315 -10.12 -6.81 -22.99
CA ALA A 315 -11.33 -6.50 -22.21
C ALA A 315 -11.89 -7.71 -21.45
N ALA A 316 -11.89 -8.89 -22.07
CA ALA A 316 -12.43 -10.10 -21.48
C ALA A 316 -11.54 -10.62 -20.33
N GLU A 317 -10.23 -10.61 -20.50
CA GLU A 317 -9.28 -11.03 -19.45
C GLU A 317 -9.31 -10.08 -18.25
N MET A 318 -9.33 -8.77 -18.49
CA MET A 318 -9.45 -7.78 -17.40
C MET A 318 -10.75 -7.95 -16.63
N LYS A 319 -11.89 -8.12 -17.32
CA LYS A 319 -13.18 -8.40 -16.67
C LYS A 319 -13.14 -9.70 -15.85
N ALA A 320 -12.50 -10.75 -16.37
CA ALA A 320 -12.36 -12.01 -15.65
C ALA A 320 -11.51 -11.87 -14.39
N ALA A 321 -10.38 -11.15 -14.46
CA ALA A 321 -9.53 -10.87 -13.30
C ALA A 321 -10.27 -10.05 -12.24
N VAL A 322 -10.93 -8.95 -12.63
CA VAL A 322 -11.75 -8.13 -11.72
C VAL A 322 -12.83 -8.97 -11.07
N LYS A 323 -13.55 -9.80 -11.84
CA LYS A 323 -14.62 -10.63 -11.30
C LYS A 323 -14.12 -11.66 -10.29
N ARG A 324 -12.95 -12.25 -10.52
CA ARG A 324 -12.31 -13.16 -9.55
C ARG A 324 -12.02 -12.45 -8.24
N VAL A 325 -11.45 -11.23 -8.29
CA VAL A 325 -11.18 -10.42 -7.08
C VAL A 325 -12.49 -10.03 -6.38
N GLN A 326 -13.48 -9.49 -7.09
CA GLN A 326 -14.79 -9.12 -6.51
C GLN A 326 -15.51 -10.30 -5.85
N THR A 327 -15.35 -11.50 -6.41
CA THR A 327 -15.97 -12.73 -5.87
C THR A 327 -15.28 -13.17 -4.57
N ALA A 328 -13.96 -13.07 -4.51
CA ALA A 328 -13.19 -13.39 -3.30
C ALA A 328 -13.30 -12.28 -2.23
N LEU A 329 -13.46 -11.03 -2.65
CA LEU A 329 -13.34 -9.85 -1.79
C LEU A 329 -14.49 -8.87 -2.08
N PRO A 330 -15.72 -9.18 -1.66
CA PRO A 330 -16.89 -8.35 -1.98
C PRO A 330 -16.85 -6.96 -1.32
N ASP A 331 -16.13 -6.82 -0.20
CA ASP A 331 -16.06 -5.59 0.58
C ASP A 331 -14.80 -4.75 0.27
N SER A 332 -13.83 -5.28 -0.47
CA SER A 332 -12.58 -4.58 -0.77
C SER A 332 -12.76 -3.59 -1.91
N SER A 333 -12.12 -2.43 -1.80
CA SER A 333 -11.98 -1.52 -2.93
C SER A 333 -11.05 -2.12 -3.99
N ILE A 334 -11.38 -1.92 -5.27
CA ILE A 334 -10.55 -2.35 -6.40
C ILE A 334 -10.22 -1.14 -7.25
N LEU A 335 -8.94 -1.04 -7.63
CA LEU A 335 -8.42 -0.03 -8.53
C LEU A 335 -7.75 -0.70 -9.74
N LEU A 336 -8.27 -0.44 -10.94
CA LEU A 336 -7.52 -0.66 -12.16
C LEU A 336 -6.54 0.49 -12.35
N MET A 337 -5.27 0.17 -12.53
CA MET A 337 -4.22 1.14 -12.77
C MET A 337 -3.65 0.89 -14.16
N SER A 338 -3.89 1.84 -15.07
CA SER A 338 -3.42 1.68 -16.44
C SER A 338 -1.90 1.53 -16.48
N PRO A 339 -1.34 0.87 -17.52
CA PRO A 339 0.10 0.86 -17.68
C PRO A 339 0.64 2.28 -17.89
N MET A 340 1.94 2.41 -17.69
CA MET A 340 2.70 3.58 -18.15
C MET A 340 2.65 3.67 -19.68
N ASP A 341 3.07 4.81 -20.23
CA ASP A 341 3.39 4.89 -21.65
C ASP A 341 4.52 3.90 -22.02
N ARG A 342 4.47 3.39 -23.25
CA ARG A 342 5.47 2.50 -23.83
C ARG A 342 5.88 3.06 -25.18
N GLY A 343 7.18 3.27 -25.33
CA GLY A 343 7.75 3.84 -26.54
C GLY A 343 8.29 2.79 -27.51
N GLU A 344 8.38 3.17 -28.78
CA GLU A 344 9.17 2.49 -29.80
C GLU A 344 9.89 3.50 -30.67
N ARG A 345 10.90 3.05 -31.43
CA ARG A 345 11.52 3.88 -32.46
C ARG A 345 10.79 3.69 -33.78
N ASN A 346 10.33 4.77 -34.37
CA ASN A 346 9.75 4.74 -35.70
C ASN A 346 10.83 4.67 -36.80
N GLU A 347 10.40 4.60 -38.06
CA GLU A 347 11.29 4.52 -39.23
C GLU A 347 12.25 5.71 -39.36
N ARG A 348 11.91 6.86 -38.76
CA ARG A 348 12.74 8.08 -38.73
C ARG A 348 13.72 8.11 -37.55
N GLY A 349 13.69 7.09 -36.69
CA GLY A 349 14.49 6.99 -35.48
C GLY A 349 13.98 7.83 -34.31
N GLU A 350 12.80 8.45 -34.42
CA GLU A 350 12.15 9.19 -33.34
C GLU A 350 11.47 8.22 -32.38
N ILE A 351 11.41 8.58 -31.09
CA ILE A 351 10.70 7.77 -30.09
C ILE A 351 9.25 8.22 -30.08
N GLU A 352 8.31 7.29 -30.23
CA GLU A 352 6.87 7.53 -30.19
C GLU A 352 6.16 6.52 -29.30
N THR A 353 4.97 6.85 -28.83
CA THR A 353 4.10 5.90 -28.12
C THR A 353 3.63 4.82 -29.07
N ILE A 354 3.67 3.56 -28.64
CA ILE A 354 3.18 2.46 -29.47
C ILE A 354 1.67 2.62 -29.76
N ALA A 355 1.26 2.31 -31.00
CA ALA A 355 -0.09 2.59 -31.47
C ALA A 355 -1.21 1.92 -30.66
N ALA A 356 -0.93 0.77 -30.02
CA ALA A 356 -1.90 0.03 -29.21
C ALA A 356 -2.17 0.68 -27.85
N MET A 357 -1.26 1.51 -27.33
CA MET A 357 -1.32 2.00 -25.94
C MET A 357 -2.58 2.86 -25.65
N PRO A 358 -2.93 3.88 -26.46
CA PRO A 358 -4.13 4.67 -26.20
C PRO A 358 -5.43 3.84 -26.28
N ARG A 359 -5.47 2.82 -27.16
CA ARG A 359 -6.62 1.91 -27.28
C ARG A 359 -6.74 1.02 -26.05
N LEU A 360 -5.64 0.45 -25.58
CA LEU A 360 -5.59 -0.38 -24.37
C LEU A 360 -6.11 0.38 -23.15
N VAL A 361 -5.59 1.59 -22.91
CA VAL A 361 -5.99 2.46 -21.79
C VAL A 361 -7.48 2.82 -21.86
N LYS A 362 -8.01 3.08 -23.06
CA LYS A 362 -9.43 3.35 -23.27
C LYS A 362 -10.31 2.12 -22.95
N ILE A 363 -9.88 0.93 -23.39
CA ILE A 363 -10.58 -0.33 -23.09
C ILE A 363 -10.60 -0.58 -21.58
N GLU A 364 -9.47 -0.36 -20.90
CA GLU A 364 -9.35 -0.56 -19.46
C GLU A 364 -10.26 0.39 -18.66
N ALA A 365 -10.33 1.67 -19.04
CA ALA A 365 -11.27 2.62 -18.45
C ALA A 365 -12.73 2.15 -18.61
N LYS A 366 -13.08 1.59 -19.79
CA LYS A 366 -14.42 1.04 -20.04
C LYS A 366 -14.69 -0.23 -19.23
N VAL A 367 -13.67 -1.07 -19.00
CA VAL A 367 -13.79 -2.24 -18.12
C VAL A 367 -14.05 -1.80 -16.68
N ALA A 368 -13.35 -0.77 -16.20
CA ALA A 368 -13.58 -0.23 -14.86
C ALA A 368 -15.02 0.24 -14.67
N GLU A 369 -15.53 1.01 -15.63
CA GLU A 369 -16.92 1.45 -15.68
C GLU A 369 -17.90 0.25 -15.70
N ASP A 370 -17.67 -0.72 -16.58
CA ASP A 370 -18.54 -1.90 -16.74
C ASP A 370 -18.59 -2.82 -15.50
N THR A 371 -17.53 -2.80 -14.70
CA THR A 371 -17.39 -3.67 -13.53
C THR A 371 -17.59 -2.93 -12.21
N GLY A 372 -17.80 -1.61 -12.26
CA GLY A 372 -18.04 -0.77 -11.09
C GLY A 372 -16.83 -0.63 -10.17
N VAL A 373 -15.61 -0.65 -10.73
CA VAL A 373 -14.35 -0.44 -9.99
C VAL A 373 -13.72 0.89 -10.38
N ALA A 374 -12.82 1.40 -9.55
CA ALA A 374 -12.12 2.65 -9.85
C ALA A 374 -11.03 2.45 -10.92
N PHE A 375 -10.69 3.53 -11.62
CA PHE A 375 -9.64 3.54 -12.63
C PHE A 375 -8.68 4.71 -12.45
N PHE A 376 -7.39 4.42 -12.31
CA PHE A 376 -6.32 5.42 -12.36
C PHE A 376 -5.60 5.35 -13.71
N ASN A 377 -5.68 6.43 -14.47
CA ASN A 377 -5.06 6.56 -15.78
C ASN A 377 -3.61 7.03 -15.63
N THR A 378 -2.72 6.09 -15.32
CA THR A 378 -1.27 6.33 -15.20
C THR A 378 -0.70 6.95 -16.47
N PHE A 379 -1.13 6.45 -17.64
CA PHE A 379 -0.68 6.93 -18.96
C PHE A 379 -0.91 8.43 -19.12
N GLN A 380 -2.14 8.91 -18.87
CA GLN A 380 -2.45 10.34 -18.92
C GLN A 380 -1.78 11.12 -17.77
N ALA A 381 -1.70 10.54 -16.57
CA ALA A 381 -1.10 11.19 -15.42
C ALA A 381 0.37 11.56 -15.63
N MET A 382 1.13 10.75 -16.37
CA MET A 382 2.52 11.04 -16.69
C MET A 382 2.73 12.00 -17.87
N GLY A 383 1.66 12.31 -18.62
CA GLY A 383 1.71 13.22 -19.77
C GLY A 383 1.15 12.64 -21.08
N GLY A 384 0.66 11.39 -21.07
CA GLY A 384 0.04 10.76 -22.23
C GLY A 384 1.02 10.48 -23.37
N ASP A 385 0.56 10.68 -24.60
CA ASP A 385 1.30 10.38 -25.82
C ASP A 385 2.69 11.07 -25.87
N GLY A 386 3.70 10.31 -26.30
CA GLY A 386 5.08 10.75 -26.41
C GLY A 386 5.79 10.99 -25.08
N THR A 387 5.24 10.51 -23.95
CA THR A 387 5.88 10.68 -22.64
C THR A 387 7.21 9.95 -22.60
N MET A 388 7.31 8.75 -23.19
CA MET A 388 8.57 8.01 -23.22
C MET A 388 9.68 8.77 -23.97
N ALA A 389 9.35 9.49 -25.04
CA ALA A 389 10.31 10.35 -25.73
C ALA A 389 10.82 11.49 -24.83
N ARG A 390 9.90 12.19 -24.15
CA ARG A 390 10.23 13.27 -23.21
C ARG A 390 11.05 12.76 -22.03
N TRP A 391 10.70 11.60 -21.48
CA TRP A 391 11.37 10.98 -20.34
C TRP A 391 12.76 10.45 -20.71
N TYR A 392 12.94 9.97 -21.94
CA TYR A 392 14.23 9.53 -22.45
C TYR A 392 15.18 10.69 -22.74
N ALA A 393 14.63 11.84 -23.18
CA ALA A 393 15.38 13.06 -23.43
C ALA A 393 15.69 13.89 -22.15
N ALA A 394 15.06 13.56 -21.02
CA ALA A 394 15.29 14.27 -19.77
C ALA A 394 16.70 14.04 -19.21
N GLU A 395 17.20 15.03 -18.46
CA GLU A 395 18.47 14.95 -17.73
C GLU A 395 18.24 15.17 -16.21
N PRO A 396 18.40 14.13 -15.37
CA PRO A 396 18.71 12.74 -15.71
C PRO A 396 17.54 12.02 -16.40
N ARG A 397 17.83 10.93 -17.14
CA ARG A 397 16.80 10.11 -17.81
C ARG A 397 15.81 9.53 -16.81
N LEU A 398 14.53 9.54 -17.20
CA LEU A 398 13.42 9.02 -16.38
C LEU A 398 12.95 7.62 -16.82
N VAL A 399 13.34 7.16 -18.01
CA VAL A 399 13.06 5.82 -18.54
C VAL A 399 14.34 5.18 -19.08
N GLY A 400 14.40 3.85 -19.06
CA GLY A 400 15.45 3.06 -19.68
C GLY A 400 15.48 3.21 -21.20
N SER A 401 16.56 2.72 -21.83
CA SER A 401 16.73 2.73 -23.29
C SER A 401 15.82 1.78 -24.05
N ASP A 402 15.05 0.97 -23.34
CA ASP A 402 13.98 0.14 -23.89
C ASP A 402 12.64 0.87 -24.04
N TYR A 403 12.55 2.12 -23.55
CA TYR A 403 11.33 2.94 -23.55
C TYR A 403 10.13 2.28 -22.86
N ILE A 404 10.38 1.35 -21.94
CA ILE A 404 9.37 0.59 -21.20
C ILE A 404 9.58 0.79 -19.71
N HIS A 405 10.78 0.50 -19.20
CA HIS A 405 11.01 0.42 -17.76
C HIS A 405 11.44 1.79 -17.21
N PRO A 406 10.77 2.30 -16.15
CA PRO A 406 11.16 3.55 -15.54
C PRO A 406 12.53 3.43 -14.84
N MET A 407 13.32 4.49 -14.92
CA MET A 407 14.43 4.70 -13.99
C MET A 407 13.88 5.04 -12.60
N PRO A 408 14.65 4.92 -11.51
CA PRO A 408 14.17 5.21 -10.15
C PRO A 408 13.49 6.58 -10.01
N ALA A 409 14.01 7.62 -10.66
CA ALA A 409 13.41 8.95 -10.67
C ALA A 409 12.05 8.99 -11.40
N GLY A 410 11.91 8.30 -12.54
CA GLY A 410 10.64 8.18 -13.25
C GLY A 410 9.62 7.37 -12.47
N ALA A 411 10.05 6.26 -11.85
CA ALA A 411 9.18 5.43 -11.02
C ALA A 411 8.64 6.20 -9.81
N LYS A 412 9.49 7.04 -9.19
CA LYS A 412 9.08 7.94 -8.11
C LYS A 412 7.97 8.90 -8.55
N ILE A 413 8.08 9.51 -9.73
CA ILE A 413 7.03 10.38 -10.29
C ILE A 413 5.70 9.61 -10.40
N VAL A 414 5.72 8.38 -10.92
CA VAL A 414 4.51 7.55 -11.01
C VAL A 414 3.93 7.25 -9.61
N GLY A 415 4.77 6.92 -8.64
CA GLY A 415 4.35 6.70 -7.25
C GLY A 415 3.69 7.93 -6.64
N GLU A 416 4.27 9.12 -6.85
CA GLU A 416 3.74 10.42 -6.43
C GLU A 416 2.39 10.75 -7.08
N LEU A 417 2.23 10.46 -8.36
CA LEU A 417 0.97 10.65 -9.10
C LEU A 417 -0.13 9.74 -8.55
N LEU A 418 0.17 8.45 -8.34
CA LEU A 418 -0.78 7.48 -7.76
C LEU A 418 -1.22 7.90 -6.36
N TYR A 419 -0.25 8.19 -5.48
CA TYR A 419 -0.55 8.64 -4.11
C TYR A 419 -1.36 9.94 -4.12
N SER A 420 -1.00 10.92 -4.93
CA SER A 420 -1.70 12.21 -4.98
C SER A 420 -3.15 12.01 -5.42
N ALA A 421 -3.41 11.21 -6.45
CA ALA A 421 -4.75 10.94 -6.93
C ALA A 421 -5.62 10.25 -5.85
N LEU A 422 -5.07 9.22 -5.18
CA LEU A 422 -5.78 8.53 -4.10
C LEU A 422 -5.98 9.40 -2.85
N ARG A 423 -5.00 10.23 -2.49
CA ARG A 423 -5.10 11.20 -1.39
C ARG A 423 -6.17 12.26 -1.68
N ASP A 424 -6.24 12.74 -2.92
CA ASP A 424 -7.25 13.73 -3.31
C ASP A 424 -8.65 13.10 -3.25
N GLY A 425 -8.82 11.85 -3.69
CA GLY A 425 -10.07 11.10 -3.52
C GLY A 425 -10.45 10.86 -2.05
N TYR A 426 -9.48 10.54 -1.19
CA TYR A 426 -9.66 10.46 0.26
C TYR A 426 -10.14 11.80 0.85
N ASN A 427 -9.56 12.92 0.40
CA ASN A 427 -9.98 14.25 0.85
C ASN A 427 -11.42 14.56 0.42
N GLU A 428 -11.81 14.21 -0.80
CA GLU A 428 -13.20 14.33 -1.25
C GLU A 428 -14.14 13.46 -0.41
N TYR A 429 -13.77 12.21 -0.13
CA TYR A 429 -14.54 11.32 0.74
C TYR A 429 -14.74 11.93 2.14
N LYS A 430 -13.65 12.39 2.76
CA LYS A 430 -13.69 13.03 4.08
C LYS A 430 -14.61 14.25 4.08
N LEU A 431 -14.57 15.08 3.04
CA LEU A 431 -15.49 16.21 2.90
C LEU A 431 -16.95 15.77 2.76
N ARG A 432 -17.24 14.69 2.01
CA ARG A 432 -18.60 14.13 1.93
C ARG A 432 -19.09 13.69 3.31
N GLN A 433 -18.24 13.04 4.10
CA GLN A 433 -18.57 12.60 5.47
C GLN A 433 -18.80 13.79 6.42
N LEU A 434 -18.06 14.89 6.26
CA LEU A 434 -18.28 16.11 7.05
C LEU A 434 -19.61 16.79 6.68
N LYS A 435 -19.89 16.92 5.39
CA LYS A 435 -21.13 17.55 4.89
C LYS A 435 -22.38 16.76 5.29
N SER A 436 -22.33 15.43 5.29
CA SER A 436 -23.46 14.59 5.73
C SER A 436 -23.76 14.79 7.22
N ARG A 437 -22.74 14.92 8.06
CA ARG A 437 -22.88 15.20 9.51
C ARG A 437 -23.46 16.60 9.76
N GLU A 438 -22.99 17.62 9.02
CA GLU A 438 -23.50 18.99 9.14
C GLU A 438 -24.94 19.15 8.64
N GLY A 439 -25.30 18.46 7.56
CA GLY A 439 -26.67 18.45 7.03
C GLY A 439 -27.66 17.74 7.95
N GLY A 440 -27.23 16.67 8.64
CA GLY A 440 -28.04 15.96 9.64
C GLY A 440 -28.25 16.74 10.95
N ALA A 441 -27.33 17.65 11.30
CA ALA A 441 -27.44 18.48 12.51
C ALA A 441 -28.40 19.69 12.36
N LYS A 442 -28.95 19.93 11.16
CA LYS A 442 -29.83 21.08 10.85
C LYS A 442 -31.34 20.76 10.87
N ALA A 443 -31.79 19.67 11.48
CA ALA A 443 -33.22 19.46 11.75
C ALA A 443 -33.57 19.89 13.19
N PRO A 444 -33.97 21.15 13.44
CA PRO A 444 -34.73 21.46 14.65
C PRO A 444 -36.14 20.90 14.48
N GLU A 445 -36.61 20.18 15.50
CA GLU A 445 -38.02 19.83 15.65
C GLU A 445 -38.88 21.08 15.44
N ALA A 446 -39.72 21.04 14.41
CA ALA A 446 -40.86 21.94 14.34
C ALA A 446 -41.80 21.54 15.49
N SER A 447 -41.58 22.14 16.66
CA SER A 447 -42.50 22.13 17.79
C SER A 447 -43.86 22.62 17.30
N THR A 448 -44.77 21.67 17.17
CA THR A 448 -46.20 21.88 17.00
C THR A 448 -46.73 22.83 18.06
N THR A 449 -47.19 23.99 17.64
CA THR A 449 -48.20 24.76 18.37
C THR A 449 -49.42 24.89 17.48
N LYS A 450 -50.41 24.03 17.73
CA LYS A 450 -51.82 24.39 17.84
C LYS A 450 -52.59 23.26 18.48
#